data_AF-A0A7W3TMC8-F1
#
_entry.id   AF-A0A7W3TMC8-F1
#
_cell.length_a   1.000
_cell.length_b   1.000
_cell.length_c   1.000
_cell.angle_alpha   90.00
_cell.angle_beta   90.00
_cell.angle_gamma   90.00
#
_symmetry.space_group_name_H-M   'P 1'
#
loop_
_entity.id
_entity.type
_entity.pdbx_description
1 polymer ?
#
loop_
_entity_poly.entity_id
_entity_poly.type
_entity_poly.pdbx_seq_one_letter_code
_entity_poly.pdbx_strand_id
1 'polypeptide(L)'
;MVRHAHRMAWAAMALFVLALAGFGATLDGYSHLRHAPALLGAGGDVRSLAFNLSAFVVPGLLLATAMFVLRSGRDSAAWPLRLGLALWLLSALAFAAMGVFALDASSVAAAANRHHAAAWSLWWMAFAPGALMLASGVGGVPGLRRLRWPLALAALLVPATALLLPGLVPVGAAQRLAFVLWFACLAATATAAVRARQP
;
A
#
# COMPACT_ATOMS: atom_id res chain seq x y z
N MET A 1 15.32 2.88 15.77
CA MET A 1 14.35 2.26 14.82
C MET A 1 13.80 3.22 13.77
N VAL A 2 13.33 4.44 14.13
CA VAL A 2 12.73 5.41 13.17
C VAL A 2 13.58 5.69 11.92
N ARG A 3 14.91 5.76 12.04
CA ARG A 3 15.83 5.98 10.90
C ARG A 3 15.68 4.91 9.80
N HIS A 4 15.22 3.71 10.13
CA HIS A 4 15.03 2.62 9.17
C HIS A 4 13.65 2.65 8.48
N ALA A 5 12.67 3.38 9.01
CA ALA A 5 11.30 3.37 8.48
C ALA A 5 11.23 3.79 7.00
N HIS A 6 12.02 4.78 6.59
CA HIS A 6 12.07 5.18 5.17
C HIS A 6 12.69 4.09 4.29
N ARG A 7 13.75 3.40 4.75
CA ARG A 7 14.38 2.29 4.04
C ARG A 7 13.41 1.13 3.86
N MET A 8 12.63 0.81 4.89
CA MET A 8 11.59 -0.22 4.83
C MET A 8 10.51 0.13 3.82
N ALA A 9 10.07 1.38 3.78
CA ALA A 9 9.04 1.82 2.84
C ALA A 9 9.52 1.79 1.38
N TRP A 10 10.75 2.23 1.12
CA TRP A 10 11.36 2.14 -0.21
C TRP A 10 11.67 0.70 -0.63
N ALA A 11 12.17 -0.12 0.29
CA ALA A 11 12.39 -1.54 0.03
C ALA A 11 11.08 -2.28 -0.28
N ALA A 12 9.99 -1.95 0.40
CA ALA A 12 8.66 -2.51 0.12
C ALA A 12 8.21 -2.17 -1.30
N MET A 13 8.34 -0.90 -1.72
CA MET A 13 8.01 -0.47 -3.08
C MET A 13 8.89 -1.16 -4.13
N ALA A 14 10.21 -1.20 -3.90
CA ALA A 14 11.15 -1.84 -4.80
C ALA A 14 10.85 -3.35 -4.94
N LEU A 15 10.62 -4.04 -3.83
CA LEU A 15 10.28 -5.46 -3.82
C LEU A 15 8.96 -5.73 -4.56
N PHE A 16 7.93 -4.91 -4.35
CA PHE A 16 6.67 -5.02 -5.10
C PHE A 16 6.90 -4.87 -6.61
N VAL A 17 7.66 -3.85 -7.03
CA VAL A 17 7.94 -3.60 -8.46
C VAL A 17 8.76 -4.74 -9.07
N LEU A 18 9.79 -5.22 -8.37
CA LEU A 18 10.64 -6.32 -8.83
C LEU A 18 9.87 -7.65 -8.90
N ALA A 19 9.04 -7.95 -7.89
CA ALA A 19 8.18 -9.12 -7.92
C ALA A 19 7.17 -9.04 -9.08
N LEU A 20 6.55 -7.88 -9.29
CA LEU A 20 5.60 -7.70 -10.38
C LEU A 20 6.26 -7.89 -11.75
N ALA A 21 7.42 -7.27 -11.97
CA ALA A 21 8.18 -7.40 -13.21
C ALA A 21 8.69 -8.83 -13.44
N GLY A 22 9.30 -9.44 -12.42
CA GLY A 22 9.89 -10.77 -12.51
C GLY A 22 8.86 -11.86 -12.75
N PHE A 23 7.81 -11.92 -11.93
CA PHE A 23 6.76 -12.94 -12.10
C PHE A 23 5.91 -12.68 -13.34
N GLY A 24 5.62 -11.41 -13.65
CA GLY A 24 4.90 -11.03 -14.86
C GLY A 24 5.59 -11.41 -16.16
N ALA A 25 6.93 -11.37 -16.19
CA ALA A 25 7.72 -11.79 -17.35
C ALA A 25 7.75 -13.32 -17.56
N THR A 26 7.39 -14.11 -16.55
CA THR A 26 7.45 -15.58 -16.58
C THR A 26 6.10 -16.26 -16.79
N LEU A 27 5.01 -15.49 -16.87
CA LEU A 27 3.67 -16.01 -17.07
C LEU A 27 3.22 -15.73 -18.51
N ASP A 28 3.14 -16.79 -19.32
CA ASP A 28 2.71 -16.69 -20.71
C ASP A 28 1.31 -16.07 -20.82
N GLY A 29 1.16 -15.14 -21.76
CA GLY A 29 -0.08 -14.39 -21.96
C GLY A 29 -0.34 -13.30 -20.92
N TYR A 30 0.51 -13.15 -19.89
CA TYR A 30 0.39 -12.05 -18.95
C TYR A 30 0.67 -10.70 -19.62
N SER A 31 -0.06 -9.68 -19.19
CA SER A 31 0.04 -8.33 -19.73
C SER A 31 -0.08 -7.36 -18.57
N HIS A 32 0.96 -6.56 -18.37
CA HIS A 32 0.99 -5.59 -17.28
C HIS A 32 -0.05 -4.49 -17.42
N LEU A 33 -0.58 -4.26 -18.61
CA LEU A 33 -1.64 -3.26 -18.78
C LEU A 33 -3.01 -3.88 -18.53
N ARG A 34 -3.24 -5.10 -19.02
CA ARG A 34 -4.58 -5.71 -19.02
C ARG A 34 -4.90 -6.49 -17.76
N HIS A 35 -3.91 -7.19 -17.20
CA HIS A 35 -4.15 -8.11 -16.09
C HIS A 35 -3.87 -7.46 -14.73
N ALA A 36 -4.78 -7.71 -13.80
CA ALA A 36 -4.64 -7.32 -12.41
C ALA A 36 -3.34 -7.90 -11.80
N PRO A 37 -2.58 -7.16 -10.97
CA PRO A 37 -1.41 -7.68 -10.28
C PRO A 37 -1.69 -8.97 -9.49
N ALA A 38 -2.84 -9.04 -8.80
CA ALA A 38 -3.22 -10.19 -7.99
C ALA A 38 -3.39 -11.49 -8.78
N LEU A 39 -3.56 -11.42 -10.11
CA LEU A 39 -3.69 -12.62 -10.97
C LEU A 39 -2.43 -13.49 -10.95
N LEU A 40 -1.24 -12.87 -10.80
CA LEU A 40 0.03 -13.60 -10.72
C LEU A 40 0.14 -14.49 -9.48
N GLY A 41 -0.71 -14.26 -8.48
CA GLY A 41 -0.78 -15.03 -7.25
C GLY A 41 -1.96 -16.00 -7.18
N ALA A 42 -2.73 -16.14 -8.27
CA ALA A 42 -4.01 -16.84 -8.24
C ALA A 42 -3.96 -18.33 -8.62
N GLY A 43 -2.78 -18.86 -8.95
CA GLY A 43 -2.62 -20.22 -9.48
C GLY A 43 -2.57 -21.33 -8.43
N GLY A 44 -2.44 -21.01 -7.14
CA GLY A 44 -2.33 -22.01 -6.05
C GLY A 44 -1.04 -22.84 -6.06
N ASP A 45 -0.14 -22.61 -7.01
CA ASP A 45 1.18 -23.27 -7.12
C ASP A 45 2.26 -22.56 -6.27
N VAL A 46 3.44 -23.19 -6.15
CA VAL A 46 4.58 -22.63 -5.40
C VAL A 46 5.00 -21.26 -5.93
N ARG A 47 4.90 -21.04 -7.24
CA ARG A 47 5.22 -19.76 -7.88
C ARG A 47 4.21 -18.68 -7.47
N SER A 48 2.91 -18.99 -7.46
CA SER A 48 1.85 -18.09 -6.98
C SER A 48 2.05 -17.72 -5.53
N LEU A 49 2.42 -18.70 -4.68
CA LEU A 49 2.77 -18.44 -3.28
C LEU A 49 3.99 -17.49 -3.17
N ALA A 50 5.07 -17.76 -3.92
CA ALA A 50 6.26 -16.92 -3.92
C ALA A 50 5.96 -15.49 -4.38
N PHE A 51 5.08 -15.33 -5.38
CA PHE A 51 4.59 -14.02 -5.80
C PHE A 51 3.81 -13.34 -4.68
N ASN A 52 2.84 -14.01 -4.06
CA ASN A 52 2.03 -13.43 -3.00
C ASN A 52 2.87 -12.98 -1.79
N LEU A 53 3.86 -13.79 -1.42
CA LEU A 53 4.81 -13.44 -0.35
C LEU A 53 5.64 -12.22 -0.70
N SER A 54 6.22 -12.19 -1.91
CA SER A 54 7.13 -11.12 -2.33
C SER A 54 6.43 -9.83 -2.73
N ALA A 55 5.25 -9.88 -3.36
CA ALA A 55 4.52 -8.71 -3.83
C ALA A 55 3.57 -8.13 -2.77
N PHE A 56 2.96 -8.96 -1.92
CA PHE A 56 1.94 -8.47 -0.99
C PHE A 56 2.38 -8.58 0.47
N VAL A 57 2.69 -9.79 0.94
CA VAL A 57 2.91 -10.05 2.38
C VAL A 57 4.13 -9.29 2.90
N VAL A 58 5.31 -9.52 2.32
CA VAL A 58 6.55 -8.89 2.80
C VAL A 58 6.51 -7.37 2.64
N PRO A 59 6.14 -6.78 1.49
CA PRO A 59 6.01 -5.33 1.36
C PRO A 59 4.99 -4.72 2.33
N GLY A 60 3.83 -5.36 2.51
CA GLY A 60 2.81 -4.90 3.44
C GLY A 60 3.29 -4.92 4.89
N LEU A 61 3.99 -5.98 5.31
CA LEU A 61 4.58 -6.06 6.65
C LEU A 61 5.69 -5.01 6.85
N LEU A 62 6.55 -4.79 5.86
CA LEU A 62 7.58 -3.74 5.91
C LEU A 62 6.95 -2.35 6.10
N LEU A 63 5.87 -2.05 5.39
CA LEU A 63 5.14 -0.79 5.53
C LEU A 63 4.39 -0.71 6.86
N ALA A 64 3.76 -1.79 7.31
CA ALA A 64 3.09 -1.84 8.60
C ALA A 64 4.08 -1.55 9.73
N THR A 65 5.25 -2.19 9.73
CA THR A 65 6.30 -1.91 10.72
C THR A 65 6.84 -0.49 10.59
N ALA A 66 7.01 0.04 9.37
CA ALA A 66 7.41 1.43 9.19
C ALA A 66 6.40 2.41 9.83
N MET A 67 5.10 2.21 9.58
CA MET A 67 4.04 3.05 10.15
C MET A 67 3.92 2.88 11.66
N PHE A 68 4.09 1.65 12.17
CA PHE A 68 4.13 1.37 13.61
C PHE A 68 5.24 2.19 14.28
N VAL A 69 6.47 2.07 13.79
CA VAL A 69 7.63 2.79 14.33
C VAL A 69 7.45 4.31 14.25
N LEU A 70 6.85 4.82 13.17
CA LEU A 70 6.55 6.26 13.04
C LEU A 70 5.50 6.73 14.03
N ARG A 71 4.49 5.90 14.32
CA ARG A 71 3.42 6.17 15.28
C ARG A 71 3.93 6.12 16.71
N SER A 72 4.64 5.06 17.10
CA SER A 72 5.17 4.88 18.47
C SER A 72 6.14 5.98 18.88
N GLY A 73 6.81 6.63 17.91
CA GLY A 73 7.65 7.78 18.20
C GLY A 73 6.89 9.09 18.44
N ARG A 74 5.55 9.11 18.44
CA ARG A 74 4.71 10.32 18.37
C ARG A 74 3.54 10.31 19.36
N ASP A 75 3.74 9.76 20.55
CA ASP A 75 2.67 9.64 21.54
C ASP A 75 2.11 10.99 22.01
N SER A 76 2.94 12.04 22.03
CA SER A 76 2.55 13.42 22.35
C SER A 76 2.06 14.24 21.15
N ALA A 77 2.03 13.66 19.95
CA ALA A 77 1.57 14.39 18.77
C ALA A 77 0.04 14.56 18.75
N ALA A 78 -0.42 15.53 17.95
CA ALA A 78 -1.84 15.78 17.74
C ALA A 78 -2.59 14.51 17.32
N TRP A 79 -3.82 14.36 17.83
CA TRP A 79 -4.67 13.19 17.60
C TRP A 79 -4.81 12.78 16.12
N PRO A 80 -5.03 13.71 15.16
CA PRO A 80 -5.13 13.35 13.74
C PRO A 80 -3.87 12.70 13.19
N LEU A 81 -2.68 13.17 13.59
CA LEU A 81 -1.41 12.59 13.16
C LEU A 81 -1.25 11.14 13.67
N ARG A 82 -1.64 10.89 14.93
CA ARG A 82 -1.57 9.56 15.54
C ARG A 82 -2.55 8.60 14.86
N LEU A 83 -3.82 9.00 14.74
CA LEU A 83 -4.86 8.16 14.13
C LEU A 83 -4.56 7.89 12.65
N GLY A 84 -4.10 8.90 11.91
CA GLY A 84 -3.73 8.75 10.50
C GLY A 84 -2.64 7.69 10.29
N LEU A 85 -1.60 7.68 11.15
CA LEU A 85 -0.56 6.64 11.10
C LEU A 85 -1.09 5.24 11.47
N ALA A 86 -2.05 5.14 12.40
CA ALA A 86 -2.68 3.85 12.74
C ALA A 86 -3.54 3.32 11.59
N LEU A 87 -4.28 4.19 10.91
CA LEU A 87 -5.07 3.82 9.73
C LEU A 87 -4.16 3.40 8.57
N TRP A 88 -3.02 4.05 8.37
CA TRP A 88 -2.04 3.60 7.38
C TRP A 88 -1.34 2.29 7.74
N LEU A 89 -1.12 2.02 9.02
CA LEU A 89 -0.70 0.70 9.49
C LEU A 89 -1.75 -0.36 9.15
N LEU A 90 -3.03 -0.09 9.41
CA LEU A 90 -4.13 -0.99 9.04
C LEU A 90 -4.22 -1.20 7.52
N SER A 91 -4.04 -0.14 6.73
CA SER A 91 -3.96 -0.22 5.27
C SER A 91 -2.83 -1.13 4.80
N ALA A 92 -1.64 -1.02 5.39
CA ALA A 92 -0.49 -1.87 5.06
C ALA A 92 -0.70 -3.34 5.47
N LEU A 93 -1.36 -3.59 6.60
CA LEU A 93 -1.76 -4.95 7.00
C LEU A 93 -2.82 -5.53 6.06
N ALA A 94 -3.80 -4.72 5.63
CA ALA A 94 -4.78 -5.14 4.63
C ALA A 94 -4.12 -5.45 3.28
N PHE A 95 -3.09 -4.70 2.89
CA PHE A 95 -2.28 -5.00 1.72
C PHE A 95 -1.55 -6.35 1.85
N ALA A 96 -0.92 -6.63 3.00
CA ALA A 96 -0.33 -7.94 3.26
C ALA A 96 -1.38 -9.06 3.23
N ALA A 97 -2.57 -8.81 3.78
CA ALA A 97 -3.67 -9.77 3.82
C ALA A 97 -4.15 -10.17 2.42
N MET A 98 -4.06 -9.30 1.40
CA MET A 98 -4.36 -9.69 0.01
C MET A 98 -3.46 -10.83 -0.52
N GLY A 99 -2.22 -10.94 -0.03
CA GLY A 99 -1.32 -12.05 -0.36
C GLY A 99 -1.60 -13.32 0.45
N VAL A 100 -2.07 -13.18 1.69
CA VAL A 100 -2.49 -14.33 2.53
C VAL A 100 -3.79 -14.93 2.00
N PHE A 101 -4.76 -14.07 1.71
CA PHE A 101 -6.03 -14.41 1.08
C PHE A 101 -5.90 -14.21 -0.43
N ALA A 102 -5.02 -15.01 -1.05
CA ALA A 102 -4.81 -14.95 -2.49
C ALA A 102 -6.10 -15.24 -3.26
N LEU A 103 -6.22 -14.67 -4.47
CA LEU A 103 -7.33 -14.98 -5.36
C LEU A 103 -7.32 -16.46 -5.72
N ASP A 104 -8.51 -17.03 -5.85
CA ASP A 104 -8.74 -18.36 -6.35
C ASP A 104 -9.33 -18.26 -7.76
N ALA A 105 -8.53 -18.63 -8.76
CA ALA A 105 -8.93 -18.62 -10.16
C ALA A 105 -9.92 -19.75 -10.52
N SER A 106 -10.08 -20.77 -9.67
CA SER A 106 -10.93 -21.94 -9.95
C SER A 106 -12.42 -21.66 -9.74
N SER A 107 -12.78 -20.70 -8.89
CA SER A 107 -14.17 -20.35 -8.61
C SER A 107 -14.34 -18.92 -8.14
N VAL A 108 -15.23 -18.17 -8.81
CA VAL A 108 -15.62 -16.81 -8.40
C VAL A 108 -16.25 -16.79 -7.00
N ALA A 109 -16.95 -17.87 -6.61
CA ALA A 109 -17.64 -17.97 -5.32
C ALA A 109 -16.74 -18.45 -4.16
N ALA A 110 -15.46 -18.73 -4.42
CA ALA A 110 -14.53 -19.21 -3.41
C ALA A 110 -14.47 -18.27 -2.20
N ALA A 111 -14.39 -18.84 -0.99
CA ALA A 111 -14.27 -18.06 0.23
C ALA A 111 -13.02 -17.17 0.22
N ALA A 112 -11.92 -17.64 -0.39
CA ALA A 112 -10.69 -16.87 -0.56
C ALA A 112 -10.93 -15.55 -1.30
N ASN A 113 -11.75 -15.56 -2.35
CA ASN A 113 -12.08 -14.35 -3.13
C ASN A 113 -12.84 -13.31 -2.30
N ARG A 114 -13.71 -13.73 -1.37
CA ARG A 114 -14.38 -12.80 -0.45
C ARG A 114 -13.41 -12.15 0.53
N HIS A 115 -12.48 -12.93 1.10
CA HIS A 115 -11.47 -12.39 2.00
C HIS A 115 -10.49 -11.47 1.27
N HIS A 116 -10.09 -11.82 0.04
CA HIS A 116 -9.29 -10.96 -0.82
C HIS A 116 -10.00 -9.63 -1.09
N ALA A 117 -11.27 -9.67 -1.49
CA ALA A 117 -12.07 -8.47 -1.74
C ALA A 117 -12.25 -7.60 -0.48
N ALA A 118 -12.41 -8.22 0.69
CA ALA A 118 -12.45 -7.51 1.96
C ALA A 118 -11.11 -6.83 2.29
N ALA A 119 -9.98 -7.54 2.09
CA ALA A 119 -8.64 -6.98 2.28
C ALA A 119 -8.36 -5.83 1.30
N TRP A 120 -8.72 -5.99 0.03
CA TRP A 120 -8.67 -4.94 -0.99
C TRP A 120 -9.49 -3.71 -0.59
N SER A 121 -10.69 -3.92 -0.09
CA SER A 121 -11.58 -2.83 0.35
C SER A 121 -11.00 -2.09 1.57
N LEU A 122 -10.58 -2.85 2.58
CA LEU A 122 -9.99 -2.30 3.79
C LEU A 122 -8.70 -1.52 3.51
N TRP A 123 -7.91 -1.95 2.52
CA TRP A 123 -6.66 -1.28 2.13
C TRP A 123 -6.88 0.20 1.77
N TRP A 124 -7.80 0.50 0.84
CA TRP A 124 -8.06 1.88 0.44
C TRP A 124 -8.97 2.61 1.44
N MET A 125 -9.91 1.91 2.08
CA MET A 125 -10.80 2.48 3.11
C MET A 125 -10.04 2.92 4.36
N ALA A 126 -8.94 2.25 4.72
CA ALA A 126 -8.09 2.71 5.81
C ALA A 126 -7.12 3.80 5.32
N PHE A 127 -6.58 3.67 4.11
CA PHE A 127 -5.63 4.64 3.57
C PHE A 127 -6.22 6.05 3.42
N ALA A 128 -7.38 6.18 2.77
CA ALA A 128 -7.95 7.48 2.42
C ALA A 128 -8.28 8.38 3.64
N PRO A 129 -9.07 7.94 4.64
CA PRO A 129 -9.27 8.72 5.86
C PRO A 129 -7.97 8.89 6.64
N GLY A 130 -7.07 7.88 6.63
CA GLY A 130 -5.75 8.02 7.22
C GLY A 130 -4.95 9.18 6.62
N ALA A 131 -4.95 9.31 5.29
CA ALA A 131 -4.27 10.37 4.57
C ALA A 131 -4.89 11.75 4.87
N LEU A 132 -6.22 11.86 4.97
CA LEU A 132 -6.90 13.09 5.39
C LEU A 132 -6.56 13.49 6.83
N MET A 133 -6.53 12.53 7.75
CA MET A 133 -6.13 12.76 9.15
C MET A 133 -4.66 13.19 9.26
N LEU A 134 -3.78 12.60 8.45
CA LEU A 134 -2.40 13.05 8.36
C LEU A 134 -2.32 14.48 7.78
N ALA A 135 -3.05 14.77 6.71
CA ALA A 135 -3.05 16.09 6.08
C ALA A 135 -3.46 17.20 7.07
N SER A 136 -4.46 16.94 7.93
CA SER A 136 -4.86 17.88 8.98
C SER A 136 -3.88 17.95 10.15
N GLY A 137 -3.25 16.82 10.51
CA GLY A 137 -2.32 16.71 11.63
C GLY A 137 -0.89 17.20 11.38
N VAL A 138 -0.41 17.25 10.13
CA VAL A 138 0.98 17.64 9.82
C VAL A 138 1.27 19.13 9.93
N GLY A 139 0.24 19.98 9.98
CA GLY A 139 0.41 21.45 10.00
C GLY A 139 1.19 21.96 11.22
N GLY A 140 1.05 21.29 12.37
CA GLY A 140 1.76 21.61 13.61
C GLY A 140 3.20 21.10 13.68
N VAL A 141 3.69 20.40 12.65
CA VAL A 141 5.04 19.84 12.61
C VAL A 141 5.80 20.47 11.43
N PRO A 142 6.71 21.44 11.66
CA PRO A 142 7.34 22.22 10.58
C PRO A 142 7.93 21.38 9.45
N GLY A 143 8.63 20.28 9.78
CA GLY A 143 9.24 19.38 8.79
C GLY A 143 8.25 18.50 8.00
N LEU A 144 6.99 18.39 8.43
CA LEU A 144 5.95 17.61 7.77
C LEU A 144 4.91 18.47 7.04
N ARG A 145 4.81 19.77 7.36
CA ARG A 145 3.79 20.68 6.81
C ARG A 145 3.69 20.67 5.28
N ARG A 146 4.81 20.50 4.57
CA ARG A 146 4.84 20.38 3.09
C ARG A 146 4.05 19.19 2.53
N LEU A 147 3.75 18.19 3.36
CA LEU A 147 2.99 17.01 2.95
C LEU A 147 1.48 17.23 2.99
N ARG A 148 0.97 18.34 3.54
CA ARG A 148 -0.48 18.57 3.71
C ARG A 148 -1.26 18.35 2.40
N TRP A 149 -0.86 19.03 1.34
CA TRP A 149 -1.54 18.92 0.04
C TRP A 149 -1.28 17.59 -0.68
N PRO A 150 -0.03 17.08 -0.74
CA PRO A 150 0.22 15.73 -1.26
C PRO A 150 -0.61 14.64 -0.57
N LEU A 151 -0.78 14.71 0.75
CA LEU A 151 -1.59 13.75 1.52
C LEU A 151 -3.08 13.88 1.20
N ALA A 152 -3.60 15.11 1.16
CA ALA A 152 -5.00 15.36 0.80
C ALA A 152 -5.30 14.89 -0.64
N LEU A 153 -4.39 15.15 -1.58
CA LEU A 153 -4.52 14.69 -2.95
C LEU A 153 -4.44 13.16 -3.04
N ALA A 154 -3.50 12.53 -2.34
CA ALA A 154 -3.38 11.07 -2.32
C ALA A 154 -4.63 10.40 -1.76
N ALA A 155 -5.27 11.00 -0.74
CA ALA A 155 -6.53 10.52 -0.17
C ALA A 155 -7.66 10.39 -1.21
N LEU A 156 -7.63 11.23 -2.25
CA LEU A 156 -8.56 11.17 -3.38
C LEU A 156 -8.04 10.27 -4.51
N LEU A 157 -6.79 10.45 -4.92
CA LEU A 157 -6.25 9.79 -6.11
C LEU A 157 -6.12 8.27 -5.95
N VAL A 158 -5.73 7.77 -4.77
CA VAL A 158 -5.59 6.31 -4.56
C VAL A 158 -6.94 5.59 -4.71
N PRO A 159 -8.03 5.96 -4.01
CA PRO A 159 -9.32 5.31 -4.24
C PRO A 159 -9.88 5.59 -5.64
N ALA A 160 -9.69 6.79 -6.21
CA ALA A 160 -10.14 7.08 -7.58
C ALA A 160 -9.47 6.17 -8.61
N THR A 161 -8.16 5.94 -8.49
CA THR A 161 -7.41 5.03 -9.37
C THR A 161 -7.72 3.56 -9.12
N ALA A 162 -8.06 3.19 -7.88
CA ALA A 162 -8.44 1.83 -7.52
C ALA A 162 -9.87 1.44 -7.93
N LEU A 163 -10.81 2.38 -7.90
CA LEU A 163 -12.25 2.11 -8.03
C LEU A 163 -12.87 2.63 -9.32
N LEU A 164 -12.48 3.83 -9.77
CA LEU A 164 -13.14 4.52 -10.88
C LEU A 164 -12.37 4.34 -12.19
N LEU A 165 -11.05 4.48 -12.12
CA LEU A 165 -10.17 4.39 -13.29
C LEU A 165 -10.24 3.04 -14.05
N PRO A 166 -10.47 1.87 -13.40
CA PRO A 166 -10.67 0.60 -14.12
C PRO A 166 -11.87 0.61 -15.09
N GLY A 167 -12.82 1.54 -14.94
CA GLY A 167 -13.92 1.74 -15.89
C GLY A 167 -13.53 2.55 -17.14
N LEU A 168 -12.34 3.16 -17.16
CA LEU A 168 -11.86 4.03 -18.25
C LEU A 168 -10.62 3.48 -18.95
N VAL A 169 -9.78 2.73 -18.23
CA VAL A 169 -8.52 2.18 -18.76
C VAL A 169 -8.38 0.71 -18.35
N PRO A 170 -7.48 -0.06 -18.98
CA PRO A 170 -7.22 -1.44 -18.59
C PRO A 170 -6.91 -1.58 -17.09
N VAL A 171 -7.58 -2.55 -16.43
CA VAL A 171 -7.53 -2.73 -14.97
C VAL A 171 -6.10 -2.89 -14.43
N GLY A 172 -5.22 -3.57 -15.18
CA GLY A 172 -3.82 -3.74 -14.80
C GLY A 172 -3.06 -2.42 -14.68
N ALA A 173 -3.33 -1.45 -15.57
CA ALA A 173 -2.74 -0.12 -15.51
C ALA A 173 -3.30 0.70 -14.34
N ALA A 174 -4.62 0.70 -14.16
CA ALA A 174 -5.28 1.42 -13.07
C ALA A 174 -4.80 0.98 -11.69
N GLN A 175 -4.75 -0.34 -11.45
CA GLN A 175 -4.32 -0.89 -10.16
C GLN A 175 -2.83 -0.62 -9.88
N ARG A 176 -1.96 -0.69 -10.90
CA ARG A 176 -0.53 -0.34 -10.75
C ARG A 176 -0.36 1.12 -10.36
N LEU A 177 -1.11 2.02 -10.98
CA LEU A 177 -1.08 3.43 -10.62
C LEU A 177 -1.55 3.64 -9.17
N ALA A 178 -2.64 2.99 -8.76
CA ALA A 178 -3.13 3.04 -7.39
C ALA A 178 -2.07 2.58 -6.38
N PHE A 179 -1.41 1.44 -6.65
CA PHE A 179 -0.34 0.93 -5.80
C PHE A 179 0.88 1.86 -5.77
N VAL A 180 1.34 2.37 -6.92
CA VAL A 180 2.48 3.29 -6.98
C VAL A 180 2.20 4.57 -6.19
N LEU A 181 1.01 5.15 -6.34
CA LEU A 181 0.59 6.33 -5.58
C LEU A 181 0.58 6.05 -4.08
N TRP A 182 0.04 4.90 -3.68
CA TRP A 182 0.01 4.48 -2.28
C TRP A 182 1.42 4.26 -1.70
N PHE A 183 2.26 3.45 -2.34
CA PHE A 183 3.65 3.20 -1.93
C PHE A 183 4.46 4.50 -1.85
N ALA A 184 4.37 5.35 -2.88
CA ALA A 184 5.08 6.63 -2.92
C ALA A 184 4.63 7.55 -1.78
N CYS A 185 3.34 7.58 -1.46
CA CYS A 185 2.80 8.38 -0.37
C CYS A 185 3.35 7.93 1.00
N LEU A 186 3.36 6.62 1.27
CA LEU A 186 3.92 6.07 2.52
C LEU A 186 5.43 6.29 2.60
N ALA A 187 6.17 6.07 1.51
CA ALA A 187 7.62 6.26 1.46
C ALA A 187 8.03 7.74 1.60
N ALA A 188 7.33 8.66 0.94
CA ALA A 188 7.55 10.10 1.07
C ALA A 188 7.27 10.57 2.50
N THR A 189 6.19 10.07 3.12
CA THR A 189 5.84 10.40 4.51
C THR A 189 6.89 9.88 5.48
N ALA A 190 7.33 8.63 5.34
CA ALA A 190 8.40 8.07 6.16
C ALA A 190 9.72 8.86 6.01
N THR A 191 10.06 9.25 4.78
CA THR A 191 11.26 10.06 4.48
C THR A 191 11.18 11.43 5.14
N ALA A 192 10.06 12.15 4.99
CA ALA A 192 9.87 13.44 5.63
C ALA A 192 9.89 13.34 7.16
N ALA A 193 9.28 12.29 7.71
CA ALA A 193 9.23 12.05 9.15
C ALA A 193 10.58 11.73 9.77
N VAL A 194 11.50 11.11 9.02
CA VAL A 194 12.89 10.89 9.45
C VAL A 194 13.69 12.21 9.37
N ARG A 195 13.51 12.99 8.31
CA ARG A 195 14.20 14.29 8.13
C ARG A 195 13.78 15.32 9.17
N ALA A 196 12.49 15.36 9.53
CA ALA A 196 11.96 16.28 10.53
C ALA A 196 12.44 16.02 11.97
N ARG A 197 13.21 14.94 12.21
CA ARG A 197 13.83 14.63 13.50
C ARG A 197 15.33 14.96 13.56
N GLN A 198 15.94 15.35 12.44
CA GLN A 198 17.35 15.78 12.46
C GLN A 198 17.37 17.22 12.96
N PRO A 199 18.12 17.53 14.04
CA PRO A 199 18.34 18.90 14.50
C PRO A 199 19.07 19.74 13.45
#